data_AF-J9D693-F1
#
_entry.id   AF-J9D693-F1
#
_cell.length_a   1.000
_cell.length_b   1.000
_cell.length_c   1.000
_cell.angle_alpha   90.00
_cell.angle_beta   90.00
_cell.angle_gamma   90.00
#
_symmetry.space_group_name_H-M   'P 1'
#
loop_
_entity.id
_entity.type
_entity.pdbx_description
1 polymer ?
#
loop_
_entity_poly.entity_id
_entity_poly.type
_entity_poly.pdbx_seq_one_letter_code
_entity_poly.pdbx_strand_id
1 'polypeptide(L)'
;MHQNELKTEEIEFCLLSFTDKKKALYLAIQNKENPILVYGLVIQHQPNNVGLKPLIFEPKFGTLYIEGLDTTGYFTPRSSQSLFTRNITVQILKNSSSKFIEIFARPKKEIIFARSARNKLKGSLNSGKLINYWLKILSKLPNRTLHIFSNFCPTKSIPYNSDTKISDILLFDDDPKNKMIDSIDATIDLRKFYNLLLYRTDCSRGALIYSIFDGDGSSDYMNENDSDVDAKITQLRSLDFSNLENATISTQKFLLSSKYTLSWKKILLSKNNSDNSENKDAIKLIPRKNRPKN
;
A
#
# COMPACT_ATOMS: atom_id res chain seq x y z
N MET A 1 -29.38 -5.50 31.58
CA MET A 1 -28.42 -6.22 30.72
C MET A 1 -28.85 -6.05 29.27
N HIS A 2 -28.33 -5.04 28.58
CA HIS A 2 -28.46 -4.96 27.13
C HIS A 2 -27.30 -5.76 26.52
N GLN A 3 -27.62 -6.88 25.89
CA GLN A 3 -26.69 -7.57 25.01
C GLN A 3 -26.51 -6.66 23.79
N ASN A 4 -25.36 -6.01 23.69
CA ASN A 4 -24.94 -5.35 22.47
C ASN A 4 -24.69 -6.45 21.43
N GLU A 5 -25.58 -6.57 20.46
CA GLU A 5 -25.33 -7.29 19.22
C GLU A 5 -24.11 -6.65 18.55
N LEU A 6 -23.00 -7.40 18.52
CA LEU A 6 -21.84 -7.06 17.70
C LEU A 6 -22.30 -7.04 16.23
N LYS A 7 -22.53 -5.83 15.70
CA LYS A 7 -22.77 -5.63 14.28
C LYS A 7 -21.59 -6.22 13.52
N THR A 8 -21.89 -7.16 12.64
CA THR A 8 -20.91 -7.84 11.81
C THR A 8 -20.33 -6.84 10.83
N GLU A 9 -19.02 -6.60 10.90
CA GLU A 9 -18.29 -5.76 9.96
C GLU A 9 -18.49 -6.28 8.53
N GLU A 10 -19.15 -5.51 7.67
CA GLU A 10 -19.21 -5.81 6.24
C GLU A 10 -17.89 -5.43 5.57
N ILE A 11 -17.01 -6.42 5.41
CA ILE A 11 -15.78 -6.28 4.63
C ILE A 11 -16.13 -6.42 3.15
N GLU A 12 -16.01 -5.33 2.38
CA GLU A 12 -16.21 -5.36 0.94
C GLU A 12 -14.99 -5.96 0.22
N PHE A 13 -15.16 -7.17 -0.29
CA PHE A 13 -14.24 -7.76 -1.27
C PHE A 13 -14.51 -7.15 -2.65
N CYS A 14 -13.72 -6.14 -3.04
CA CYS A 14 -13.76 -5.67 -4.42
C CYS A 14 -12.99 -6.65 -5.33
N LEU A 15 -13.71 -7.61 -5.90
CA LEU A 15 -13.19 -8.49 -6.94
C LEU A 15 -13.20 -7.74 -8.28
N LEU A 16 -12.13 -7.02 -8.58
CA LEU A 16 -12.01 -6.36 -9.88
C LEU A 16 -11.62 -7.39 -10.96
N SER A 17 -12.60 -7.77 -11.78
CA SER A 17 -12.37 -8.51 -13.03
C SER A 17 -11.91 -7.55 -14.11
N PHE A 18 -10.73 -7.76 -14.68
CA PHE A 18 -10.18 -6.88 -15.73
C PHE A 18 -10.25 -7.49 -17.13
N THR A 19 -10.40 -8.82 -17.25
CA THR A 19 -10.65 -9.58 -18.50
C THR A 19 -11.17 -10.98 -18.15
N ASP A 20 -11.92 -11.64 -19.05
CA ASP A 20 -12.48 -13.00 -18.84
C ASP A 20 -11.46 -14.08 -18.44
N LYS A 21 -10.15 -13.84 -18.61
CA LYS A 21 -9.08 -14.83 -18.38
C LYS A 21 -8.06 -14.46 -17.27
N LYS A 22 -8.18 -13.30 -16.62
CA LYS A 22 -7.26 -12.86 -15.54
C LYS A 22 -8.03 -12.23 -14.39
N LYS A 23 -8.17 -12.98 -13.30
CA LYS A 23 -8.74 -12.51 -12.03
C LYS A 23 -7.60 -12.14 -11.09
N ALA A 24 -7.63 -10.94 -10.54
CA ALA A 24 -6.79 -10.53 -9.41
C ALA A 24 -7.72 -10.44 -8.20
N LEU A 25 -7.42 -11.18 -7.13
CA LEU A 25 -8.10 -10.92 -5.88
C LEU A 25 -7.41 -9.75 -5.19
N TYR A 26 -8.23 -8.80 -4.74
CA TYR A 26 -7.82 -7.70 -3.88
C TYR A 26 -8.34 -8.00 -2.48
N LEU A 27 -7.44 -7.96 -1.50
CA LEU A 27 -7.84 -7.94 -0.11
C LEU A 27 -7.79 -6.50 0.43
N ALA A 28 -8.61 -5.61 -0.13
CA ALA A 28 -8.83 -4.32 0.50
C ALA A 28 -9.70 -4.56 1.74
N ILE A 29 -9.11 -4.49 2.93
CA ILE A 29 -9.88 -4.44 4.18
C ILE A 29 -10.29 -2.99 4.34
N GLN A 30 -11.54 -2.68 4.01
CA GLN A 30 -12.16 -1.39 4.29
C GLN A 30 -13.15 -1.62 5.43
N ASN A 31 -12.85 -1.05 6.60
CA ASN A 31 -13.80 -1.00 7.70
C ASN A 31 -14.77 0.17 7.41
N LYS A 32 -16.09 -0.08 7.48
CA LYS A 32 -17.11 0.95 7.22
C LYS A 32 -17.13 2.06 8.28
N GLU A 33 -16.63 1.78 9.47
CA GLU A 33 -16.58 2.74 10.58
C GLU A 33 -15.20 3.41 10.72
N ASN A 34 -14.15 2.84 10.11
CA ASN A 34 -12.77 3.33 10.21
C ASN A 34 -12.08 3.43 8.83
N PRO A 35 -11.66 4.63 8.39
CA PRO A 35 -11.03 4.80 7.08
C PRO A 35 -9.58 4.27 7.08
N ILE A 36 -9.48 3.00 6.65
CA ILE A 36 -8.46 2.48 5.72
C ILE A 36 -7.07 2.18 6.32
N LEU A 37 -6.84 0.88 6.53
CA LEU A 37 -5.54 0.24 6.39
C LEU A 37 -5.64 -0.77 5.23
N VAL A 38 -5.44 -0.27 4.00
CA VAL A 38 -5.66 -1.07 2.79
C VAL A 38 -4.42 -1.90 2.47
N TYR A 39 -4.52 -3.21 2.70
CA TYR A 39 -3.63 -4.15 2.04
C TYR A 39 -4.00 -4.25 0.57
N GLY A 40 -3.14 -3.72 -0.29
CA GLY A 40 -3.22 -4.01 -1.71
C GLY A 40 -2.77 -5.43 -2.05
N LEU A 41 -3.16 -6.49 -1.33
CA LEU A 41 -2.70 -7.84 -1.65
C LEU A 41 -3.37 -8.29 -2.95
N VAL A 42 -2.63 -8.11 -4.04
CA VAL A 42 -3.01 -8.69 -5.32
C VAL A 42 -2.55 -10.13 -5.27
N ILE A 43 -3.48 -11.05 -5.46
CA ILE A 43 -3.16 -12.45 -5.74
C ILE A 43 -3.61 -12.74 -7.16
N GLN A 44 -2.66 -12.82 -8.07
CA GLN A 44 -2.92 -13.37 -9.39
C GLN A 44 -2.82 -14.89 -9.27
N HIS A 45 -3.93 -15.58 -9.03
CA HIS A 45 -3.96 -17.05 -9.08
C HIS A 45 -4.25 -17.51 -10.51
N GLN A 46 -3.20 -17.85 -11.24
CA GLN A 46 -3.29 -18.93 -12.24
C GLN A 46 -2.85 -20.23 -11.56
N PRO A 47 -3.20 -21.42 -12.08
CA PRO A 47 -2.89 -22.70 -11.44
C PRO A 47 -1.44 -22.82 -10.91
N ASN A 48 -0.49 -22.11 -11.54
CA ASN A 48 0.94 -22.12 -11.17
C ASN A 48 1.58 -20.74 -10.95
N ASN A 49 0.81 -19.65 -10.78
CA ASN A 49 1.39 -18.31 -10.57
C ASN A 49 0.88 -17.69 -9.27
N VAL A 50 1.80 -17.13 -8.49
CA VAL A 50 1.52 -16.43 -7.24
C VAL A 50 2.39 -15.17 -7.18
N GLY A 51 1.83 -14.06 -7.64
CA GLY A 51 2.39 -12.75 -7.35
C GLY A 51 1.69 -12.17 -6.14
N LEU A 52 2.40 -11.95 -5.03
CA LEU A 52 1.91 -11.16 -3.90
C LEU A 52 2.60 -9.80 -3.89
N LYS A 53 1.84 -8.76 -3.53
CA LYS A 53 2.34 -7.40 -3.32
C LYS A 53 1.57 -6.72 -2.21
N PRO A 54 2.18 -6.38 -1.08
CA PRO A 54 1.54 -5.64 -0.03
C PRO A 54 2.00 -4.18 -0.17
N LEU A 55 1.06 -3.30 0.07
CA LEU A 55 1.30 -1.89 0.29
C LEU A 55 0.83 -1.65 1.71
N ILE A 56 1.74 -1.19 2.58
CA ILE A 56 1.43 -0.90 3.97
C ILE A 56 1.24 0.60 4.10
N PHE A 57 0.16 0.96 4.78
CA PHE A 57 -0.17 2.32 5.12
C PHE A 57 -0.32 2.46 6.63
N GLU A 58 0.06 3.60 7.16
CA GLU A 58 -0.17 4.01 8.53
C GLU A 58 -0.94 5.34 8.50
N PRO A 59 -2.26 5.34 8.70
CA PRO A 59 -3.02 6.58 8.82
C PRO A 59 -2.75 7.25 10.17
N LYS A 60 -2.56 8.57 10.17
CA LYS A 60 -2.31 9.36 11.38
C LYS A 60 -2.75 10.81 11.18
N PHE A 61 -3.76 11.27 11.92
CA PHE A 61 -4.23 12.68 11.92
C PHE A 61 -4.44 13.29 10.51
N GLY A 62 -5.20 12.62 9.64
CA GLY A 62 -5.46 13.10 8.28
C GLY A 62 -4.29 12.92 7.30
N THR A 63 -3.18 12.35 7.77
CA THR A 63 -2.04 11.92 6.98
C THR A 63 -2.09 10.43 6.71
N LEU A 64 -1.74 10.02 5.50
CA LEU A 64 -1.50 8.64 5.13
C LEU A 64 -0.01 8.44 4.91
N TYR A 65 0.67 7.79 5.85
CA TYR A 65 2.05 7.38 5.68
C TYR A 65 2.13 6.06 4.93
N ILE A 66 3.01 5.98 3.94
CA ILE A 66 3.28 4.75 3.20
C ILE A 66 4.58 4.14 3.73
N GLU A 67 4.46 3.18 4.66
CA GLU A 67 5.61 2.50 5.28
C GLU A 67 6.42 1.72 4.25
N GLY A 68 5.75 1.03 3.33
CA GLY A 68 6.45 0.18 2.39
C GLY A 68 5.61 -0.41 1.27
N LEU A 69 6.29 -0.66 0.14
CA LEU A 69 5.78 -1.42 -0.98
C LEU A 69 6.80 -2.52 -1.32
N ASP A 70 6.38 -3.78 -1.27
CA ASP A 70 7.25 -4.92 -1.55
C ASP A 70 6.66 -5.86 -2.60
N THR A 71 7.51 -6.68 -3.22
CA THR A 71 7.10 -7.66 -4.24
C THR A 71 7.87 -8.96 -4.07
N THR A 72 7.23 -10.10 -4.31
CA THR A 72 7.93 -11.40 -4.29
C THR A 72 8.81 -11.62 -5.52
N GLY A 73 8.51 -10.94 -6.64
CA GLY A 73 9.17 -11.12 -7.94
C GLY A 73 8.50 -12.14 -8.88
N TYR A 74 7.47 -12.85 -8.41
CA TYR A 74 6.75 -13.91 -9.16
C TYR A 74 5.47 -13.43 -9.86
N PHE A 75 5.44 -12.19 -10.35
CA PHE A 75 4.30 -11.66 -11.09
C PHE A 75 4.37 -12.05 -12.58
N THR A 76 3.28 -12.56 -13.15
CA THR A 76 3.28 -13.10 -14.52
C THR A 76 2.16 -12.47 -15.38
N PRO A 77 2.47 -11.79 -16.50
CA PRO A 77 3.81 -11.56 -17.04
C PRO A 77 4.55 -10.46 -16.26
N ARG A 78 5.86 -10.67 -16.06
CA ARG A 78 6.72 -9.77 -15.27
C ARG A 78 6.71 -8.32 -15.76
N SER A 79 6.59 -8.13 -17.08
CA SER A 79 6.52 -6.82 -17.73
C SER A 79 5.33 -5.96 -17.27
N SER A 80 4.21 -6.59 -16.90
CA SER A 80 3.00 -5.89 -16.45
C SER A 80 3.05 -5.50 -14.97
N GLN A 81 4.00 -6.06 -14.21
CA GLN A 81 4.08 -5.93 -12.76
C GLN A 81 4.11 -4.47 -12.27
N SER A 82 4.90 -3.61 -12.92
CA SER A 82 5.08 -2.22 -12.49
C SER A 82 3.84 -1.38 -12.82
N LEU A 83 3.31 -1.52 -14.04
CA LEU A 83 2.12 -0.82 -14.48
C LEU A 83 0.92 -1.13 -13.58
N PHE A 84 0.71 -2.42 -13.33
CA PHE A 84 -0.40 -2.91 -12.54
C PHE A 84 -0.36 -2.37 -11.11
N THR A 85 0.78 -2.50 -10.41
CA THR A 85 0.92 -2.00 -9.04
C THR A 85 0.80 -0.49 -8.97
N ARG A 86 1.42 0.24 -9.90
CA ARG A 86 1.29 1.69 -9.96
C ARG A 86 -0.17 2.10 -10.07
N ASN A 87 -0.93 1.46 -10.95
CA ASN A 87 -2.35 1.82 -11.15
C ASN A 87 -3.17 1.53 -9.91
N ILE A 88 -2.95 0.40 -9.24
CA ILE A 88 -3.65 0.06 -8.00
C ILE A 88 -3.31 1.03 -6.88
N THR A 89 -2.02 1.32 -6.68
CA THR A 89 -1.59 2.30 -5.68
C THR A 89 -2.25 3.65 -5.94
N VAL A 90 -2.29 4.10 -7.21
CA VAL A 90 -2.99 5.34 -7.56
C VAL A 90 -4.48 5.26 -7.22
N GLN A 91 -5.17 4.15 -7.50
CA GLN A 91 -6.60 4.03 -7.14
C GLN A 91 -6.82 4.04 -5.63
N ILE A 92 -5.99 3.34 -4.86
CA ILE A 92 -6.06 3.35 -3.39
C ILE A 92 -5.86 4.78 -2.87
N LEU A 93 -4.83 5.47 -3.34
CA LEU A 93 -4.53 6.85 -2.92
C LEU A 93 -5.55 7.88 -3.41
N LYS A 94 -6.24 7.64 -4.54
CA LYS A 94 -7.35 8.49 -4.99
C LYS A 94 -8.59 8.32 -4.13
N ASN A 95 -8.81 7.10 -3.64
CA ASN A 95 -9.94 6.78 -2.79
C ASN A 95 -9.64 7.05 -1.30
N SER A 96 -8.39 7.36 -0.94
CA SER A 96 -8.08 7.80 0.41
C SER A 96 -8.52 9.26 0.58
N SER A 97 -9.22 9.56 1.67
CA SER A 97 -9.62 10.92 2.07
C SER A 97 -8.44 11.74 2.61
N SER A 98 -7.20 11.28 2.42
CA SER A 98 -6.01 11.82 3.07
C SER A 98 -5.63 13.17 2.47
N LYS A 99 -5.63 14.21 3.29
CA LYS A 99 -5.11 15.53 2.87
C LYS A 99 -3.61 15.47 2.63
N PHE A 100 -2.92 14.66 3.39
CA PHE A 100 -1.47 14.58 3.37
C PHE A 100 -1.05 13.14 3.14
N ILE A 101 -0.11 12.91 2.23
CA ILE A 101 0.50 11.61 2.03
C ILE A 101 1.99 11.78 2.27
N GLU A 102 2.57 10.93 3.11
CA GLU A 102 3.99 10.93 3.41
C GLU A 102 4.62 9.59 3.04
N ILE A 103 5.82 9.63 2.47
CA ILE A 103 6.56 8.45 2.06
C ILE A 103 8.03 8.64 2.41
N PHE A 104 8.61 7.68 3.14
CA PHE A 104 10.06 7.54 3.19
C PHE A 104 10.55 6.52 2.15
N ALA A 105 10.91 7.02 0.97
CA ALA A 105 11.33 6.21 -0.16
C ALA A 105 12.81 5.79 -0.04
N ARG A 106 13.06 4.63 0.58
CA ARG A 106 14.39 4.03 0.70
C ARG A 106 14.45 2.62 0.07
N PRO A 107 15.40 2.34 -0.84
CA PRO A 107 15.62 0.99 -1.33
C PRO A 107 15.95 0.01 -0.20
N LYS A 108 15.11 -1.02 -0.04
CA LYS A 108 15.37 -2.20 0.80
C LYS A 108 15.29 -3.44 -0.10
N LYS A 109 16.11 -4.47 0.15
CA LYS A 109 16.05 -5.74 -0.60
C LYS A 109 14.75 -6.50 -0.32
N GLU A 110 14.21 -6.34 0.89
CA GLU A 110 12.95 -6.88 1.37
C GLU A 110 12.41 -5.99 2.48
N ILE A 111 11.08 -5.95 2.61
CA ILE A 111 10.35 -5.16 3.62
C ILE A 111 9.30 -6.03 4.28
N ILE A 112 8.57 -6.80 3.48
CA ILE A 112 7.38 -7.55 3.93
C ILE A 112 7.54 -9.04 3.64
N PHE A 113 8.12 -9.40 2.50
CA PHE A 113 8.31 -10.80 2.13
C PHE A 113 9.70 -11.29 2.53
N ALA A 114 9.77 -12.01 3.64
CA ALA A 114 11.05 -12.53 4.11
C ALA A 114 11.71 -13.48 3.11
N ARG A 115 13.04 -13.38 3.05
CA ARG A 115 13.92 -14.15 2.16
C ARG A 115 13.68 -13.93 0.67
N SER A 116 12.75 -13.05 0.27
CA SER A 116 12.47 -12.74 -1.14
C SER A 116 13.64 -12.08 -1.84
N ALA A 117 14.58 -11.49 -1.10
CA ALA A 117 15.85 -10.99 -1.65
C ALA A 117 16.71 -12.08 -2.32
N ARG A 118 16.49 -13.37 -2.00
CA ARG A 118 17.18 -14.50 -2.63
C ARG A 118 16.60 -14.87 -4.01
N ASN A 119 15.40 -14.40 -4.32
CA ASN A 119 14.79 -14.61 -5.63
C ASN A 119 15.48 -13.75 -6.70
N LYS A 120 16.17 -14.38 -7.65
CA LYS A 120 16.85 -13.70 -8.76
C LYS A 120 15.90 -12.93 -9.70
N LEU A 121 14.61 -13.29 -9.73
CA LEU A 121 13.58 -12.58 -10.51
C LEU A 121 13.07 -11.31 -9.81
N LYS A 122 13.33 -11.17 -8.50
CA LYS A 122 13.01 -9.97 -7.74
C LYS A 122 14.01 -8.87 -8.09
N GLY A 123 13.54 -7.92 -8.88
CA GLY A 123 14.32 -6.70 -9.17
C GLY A 123 14.27 -5.76 -7.99
N SER A 124 15.39 -5.11 -7.66
CA SER A 124 15.45 -3.98 -6.75
C SER A 124 15.51 -2.67 -7.53
N LEU A 125 14.88 -1.62 -6.99
CA LEU A 125 15.04 -0.27 -7.50
C LEU A 125 16.18 0.40 -6.73
N ASN A 126 17.09 1.09 -7.42
CA ASN A 126 17.99 2.03 -6.76
C ASN A 126 17.24 3.30 -6.34
N SER A 127 17.87 4.17 -5.56
CA SER A 127 17.22 5.35 -4.96
C SER A 127 16.55 6.24 -6.00
N GLY A 128 17.26 6.60 -7.07
CA GLY A 128 16.70 7.43 -8.15
C GLY A 128 15.50 6.79 -8.85
N LYS A 129 15.56 5.49 -9.17
CA LYS A 129 14.43 4.76 -9.77
C LYS A 129 13.24 4.64 -8.82
N LEU A 130 13.47 4.44 -7.52
CA LEU A 130 12.43 4.36 -6.51
C LEU A 130 11.73 5.70 -6.29
N ILE A 131 12.50 6.79 -6.20
CA ILE A 131 11.96 8.15 -6.11
C ILE A 131 11.09 8.43 -7.34
N ASN A 132 11.62 8.23 -8.55
CA ASN A 132 10.86 8.43 -9.78
C ASN A 132 9.61 7.54 -9.88
N TYR A 133 9.65 6.32 -9.33
CA TYR A 133 8.48 5.46 -9.26
C TYR A 133 7.36 6.09 -8.42
N TRP A 134 7.68 6.61 -7.23
CA TRP A 134 6.72 7.30 -6.37
C TRP A 134 6.21 8.62 -6.98
N LEU A 135 7.09 9.41 -7.60
CA LEU A 135 6.67 10.64 -8.29
C LEU A 135 5.67 10.35 -9.42
N LYS A 136 5.86 9.27 -10.18
CA LYS A 136 4.90 8.82 -11.21
C LYS A 136 3.56 8.34 -10.66
N ILE A 137 3.50 7.93 -9.39
CA ILE A 137 2.25 7.60 -8.69
C ILE A 137 1.58 8.90 -8.24
N LEU A 138 2.30 9.73 -7.48
CA LEU A 138 1.74 10.90 -6.82
C LEU A 138 1.34 12.00 -7.81
N SER A 139 2.07 12.16 -8.93
CA SER A 139 1.69 13.08 -10.02
C SER A 139 0.38 12.73 -10.73
N LYS A 140 -0.17 11.53 -10.51
CA LYS A 140 -1.49 11.14 -11.05
C LYS A 140 -2.64 11.46 -10.09
N LEU A 141 -2.34 11.96 -8.90
CA LEU A 141 -3.34 12.40 -7.93
C LEU A 141 -3.73 13.85 -8.26
N PRO A 142 -5.02 14.15 -8.44
CA PRO A 142 -5.47 15.50 -8.78
C PRO A 142 -5.34 16.46 -7.60
N ASN A 143 -5.11 17.75 -7.89
CA ASN A 143 -5.07 18.84 -6.91
C ASN A 143 -4.11 18.58 -5.75
N ARG A 144 -2.89 18.14 -6.09
CA ARG A 144 -1.86 17.91 -5.09
C ARG A 144 -0.56 18.61 -5.40
N THR A 145 0.02 19.23 -4.39
CA THR A 145 1.38 19.76 -4.38
C THR A 145 2.36 18.68 -3.90
N LEU A 146 3.47 18.51 -4.63
CA LEU A 146 4.51 17.54 -4.30
C LEU A 146 5.73 18.23 -3.69
N HIS A 147 6.20 17.70 -2.56
CA HIS A 147 7.46 18.11 -1.95
C HIS A 147 8.41 16.92 -1.87
N ILE A 148 9.68 17.15 -2.18
CA ILE A 148 10.70 16.10 -2.15
C ILE A 148 11.90 16.63 -1.39
N PHE A 149 12.38 15.83 -0.45
CA PHE A 149 13.56 16.13 0.33
C PHE A 149 14.56 14.96 0.27
N SER A 150 15.62 15.14 -0.53
CA SER A 150 16.59 14.08 -0.85
C SER A 150 17.90 14.61 -1.42
N ASN A 151 19.00 13.87 -1.22
CA ASN A 151 20.28 14.12 -1.90
C ASN A 151 20.24 13.86 -3.42
N PHE A 152 19.25 13.11 -3.90
CA PHE A 152 19.09 12.80 -5.33
C PHE A 152 18.29 13.85 -6.10
N CYS A 153 17.79 14.89 -5.41
CA CYS A 153 17.00 15.95 -6.00
C CYS A 153 17.71 17.31 -5.82
N PRO A 154 17.87 18.10 -6.90
CA PRO A 154 18.48 19.43 -6.80
C PRO A 154 17.60 20.37 -5.99
N THR A 155 16.30 20.42 -6.33
CA THR A 155 15.30 21.19 -5.59
C THR A 155 14.79 20.37 -4.41
N LYS A 156 15.03 20.87 -3.21
CA LYS A 156 14.56 20.27 -1.95
C LYS A 156 13.47 21.16 -1.38
N SER A 157 12.37 20.56 -0.96
CA SER A 157 11.27 21.27 -0.31
C SER A 157 10.62 20.37 0.74
N ILE A 158 10.07 21.00 1.77
CA ILE A 158 9.27 20.35 2.80
C ILE A 158 7.90 21.02 2.86
N PRO A 159 6.84 20.31 3.29
CA PRO A 159 5.47 20.81 3.28
C PRO A 159 5.11 21.67 4.51
N TYR A 160 6.13 22.17 5.22
CA TYR A 160 5.98 22.89 6.48
C TYR A 160 6.39 24.34 6.31
N ASN A 161 5.70 25.23 7.02
CA ASN A 161 5.99 26.65 7.03
C ASN A 161 7.25 26.95 7.86
N SER A 162 7.79 28.16 7.74
CA SER A 162 9.01 28.55 8.47
C SER A 162 8.83 28.64 9.99
N ASP A 163 7.60 28.80 10.46
CA ASP A 163 7.19 28.89 11.86
C ASP A 163 6.84 27.52 12.48
N THR A 164 6.73 26.47 11.66
CA THR A 164 6.46 25.10 12.15
C THR A 164 7.60 24.61 13.03
N LYS A 165 7.28 24.18 14.25
CA LYS A 165 8.27 23.62 15.17
C LYS A 165 8.48 22.14 14.88
N ILE A 166 9.62 21.62 15.32
CA ILE A 166 9.94 20.19 15.23
C ILE A 166 8.88 19.34 15.96
N SER A 167 8.32 19.82 17.07
CA SER A 167 7.24 19.16 17.81
C SER A 167 5.95 18.99 17.02
N ASP A 168 5.77 19.77 15.95
CA ASP A 168 4.52 19.85 15.20
C ASP A 168 4.52 18.91 13.98
N ILE A 169 5.67 18.29 13.65
CA ILE A 169 5.76 17.36 12.53
C ILE A 169 5.32 15.95 12.95
N LEU A 170 4.75 15.21 12.00
CA LEU A 170 4.37 13.83 12.24
C LEU A 170 5.59 12.91 12.25
N LEU A 171 5.62 12.04 13.25
CA LEU A 171 6.64 11.00 13.41
C LEU A 171 5.99 9.64 13.20
N PHE A 172 6.67 8.79 12.42
CA PHE A 172 6.28 7.42 12.13
C PHE A 172 7.41 6.48 12.55
N ASP A 173 7.08 5.26 12.99
CA ASP A 173 8.05 4.36 13.64
C ASP A 173 9.28 4.09 12.79
N ASP A 174 9.07 3.89 11.48
CA ASP A 174 10.13 3.47 10.58
C ASP A 174 10.83 4.63 9.84
N ASP A 175 10.43 5.86 10.16
CA ASP A 175 10.87 7.10 9.52
C ASP A 175 12.18 7.66 10.13
N PRO A 176 13.11 8.20 9.32
CA PRO A 176 14.36 8.77 9.82
C PRO A 176 14.17 9.95 10.77
N LYS A 177 13.05 10.69 10.69
CA LYS A 177 12.72 11.80 11.60
C LYS A 177 12.60 11.30 13.03
N ASN A 178 11.79 10.25 13.24
CA ASN A 178 11.56 9.65 14.55
C ASN A 178 12.87 9.13 15.16
N LYS A 179 13.72 8.51 14.34
CA LYS A 179 15.03 7.96 14.75
C LYS A 179 16.10 9.01 15.05
N MET A 180 15.81 10.31 14.85
CA MET A 180 16.75 11.41 15.09
C MET A 180 16.25 12.38 16.16
N ILE A 181 14.94 12.42 16.41
CA ILE A 181 14.28 13.44 17.22
C ILE A 181 14.84 13.53 18.65
N ASP A 182 15.19 12.39 19.26
CA ASP A 182 15.69 12.35 20.64
C ASP A 182 17.16 12.77 20.77
N SER A 183 17.89 12.78 19.64
CA SER A 183 19.32 13.09 19.58
C SER A 183 19.63 14.55 19.24
N ILE A 184 18.60 15.35 18.95
CA ILE A 184 18.78 16.71 18.45
C ILE A 184 18.45 17.75 19.51
N ASP A 185 19.19 18.85 19.48
CA ASP A 185 18.90 20.01 20.34
C ASP A 185 17.52 20.58 19.98
N ALA A 186 16.67 20.77 21.00
CA ALA A 186 15.32 21.31 20.85
C ALA A 186 15.29 22.74 20.28
N THR A 187 16.42 23.46 20.32
CA THR A 187 16.57 24.80 19.75
C THR A 187 16.82 24.82 18.25
N ILE A 188 17.07 23.66 17.62
CA ILE A 188 17.32 23.58 16.18
C ILE A 188 16.04 23.91 15.41
N ASP A 189 16.17 24.80 14.42
CA ASP A 189 15.06 25.10 13.52
C ASP A 189 14.75 23.93 12.58
N LEU A 190 13.50 23.86 12.11
CA LEU A 190 13.01 22.75 11.31
C LEU A 190 13.85 22.51 10.04
N ARG A 191 14.31 23.57 9.36
CA ARG A 191 15.08 23.41 8.12
C ARG A 191 16.44 22.80 8.40
N LYS A 192 17.12 23.23 9.46
CA LYS A 192 18.36 22.60 9.92
C LYS A 192 18.15 21.14 10.31
N PHE A 193 17.07 20.81 11.01
CA PHE A 193 16.72 19.42 11.33
C PHE A 193 16.63 18.56 10.06
N TYR A 194 15.88 19.01 9.05
CA TYR A 194 15.78 18.30 7.77
C TYR A 194 17.13 18.19 7.06
N ASN A 195 17.94 19.26 7.03
CA ASN A 195 19.28 19.19 6.44
C ASN A 195 20.17 18.15 7.16
N LEU A 196 20.06 18.03 8.48
CA LEU A 196 20.79 17.02 9.24
C LEU A 196 20.36 15.59 8.89
N LEU A 197 19.07 15.37 8.56
CA LEU A 197 18.62 14.06 8.07
C LEU A 197 19.39 13.61 6.82
N LEU A 198 19.79 14.52 5.93
CA LEU A 198 20.52 14.16 4.70
C LEU A 198 21.87 13.48 4.94
N TYR A 199 22.46 13.68 6.11
CA TYR A 199 23.73 13.04 6.51
C TYR A 199 23.53 11.67 7.15
N ARG A 200 22.31 11.30 7.53
CA ARG A 200 22.03 9.96 8.05
C ARG A 200 22.17 8.90 6.95
N THR A 201 22.68 7.73 7.31
CA THR A 201 22.94 6.64 6.36
C THR A 201 21.68 6.09 5.68
N ASP A 202 20.53 6.17 6.35
CA ASP A 202 19.23 5.77 5.83
C ASP A 202 18.66 6.80 4.85
N CYS A 203 18.69 8.08 5.20
CA CYS A 203 18.12 9.17 4.40
C CYS A 203 19.05 9.62 3.26
N SER A 204 20.38 9.54 3.43
CA SER A 204 21.36 9.83 2.36
C SER A 204 21.17 8.95 1.11
N ARG A 205 20.56 7.77 1.27
CA ARG A 205 20.20 6.84 0.19
C ARG A 205 18.70 6.79 -0.08
N GLY A 206 17.91 7.68 0.52
CA GLY A 206 16.46 7.71 0.43
C GLY A 206 15.93 9.09 0.05
N ALA A 207 14.62 9.26 0.22
CA ALA A 207 13.93 10.53 0.08
C ALA A 207 12.71 10.57 0.99
N LEU A 208 12.45 11.72 1.61
CA LEU A 208 11.13 12.03 2.14
C LEU A 208 10.32 12.66 1.01
N ILE A 209 9.15 12.12 0.72
CA ILE A 209 8.26 12.57 -0.34
C ILE A 209 6.90 12.86 0.28
N TYR A 210 6.38 14.05 0.00
CA TYR A 210 5.11 14.52 0.51
C TYR A 210 4.17 14.85 -0.65
N SER A 211 2.89 14.57 -0.48
CA SER A 211 1.83 14.97 -1.40
C SER A 211 0.66 15.55 -0.63
N ILE A 212 0.51 16.88 -0.70
CA ILE A 212 -0.52 17.64 0.00
C ILE A 212 -1.67 17.88 -0.97
N PHE A 213 -2.91 17.65 -0.52
CA PHE A 213 -4.11 18.01 -1.26
C PHE A 213 -4.43 19.48 -1.05
N ASP A 214 -4.59 20.23 -2.14
CA ASP A 214 -4.74 21.69 -2.12
C ASP A 214 -6.21 22.14 -1.90
N GLY A 215 -7.16 21.21 -1.73
CA GLY A 215 -8.58 21.50 -1.57
C GLY A 215 -9.11 21.37 -0.14
N ASP A 216 -10.30 21.93 0.10
CA ASP A 216 -11.06 21.84 1.36
C ASP A 216 -11.67 20.44 1.55
N GLY A 217 -10.83 19.43 1.76
CA GLY A 217 -11.32 18.12 2.20
C GLY A 217 -11.82 18.20 3.64
N SER A 218 -12.90 17.51 4.01
CA SER A 218 -13.10 17.14 5.42
C SER A 218 -12.17 15.97 5.73
N SER A 219 -11.39 16.07 6.80
CA SER A 219 -10.56 14.97 7.29
C SER A 219 -11.34 14.20 8.35
N ASP A 220 -12.35 13.43 7.94
CA ASP A 220 -12.94 12.43 8.83
C ASP A 220 -11.96 11.26 8.89
N TYR A 221 -11.15 11.23 9.94
CA TYR A 221 -10.21 10.16 10.24
C TYR A 221 -10.46 9.65 11.65
N MET A 222 -10.88 8.39 11.74
CA MET A 222 -10.88 7.65 12.99
C MET A 222 -9.54 6.92 13.13
N ASN A 223 -8.87 7.15 14.25
CA ASN A 223 -7.62 6.49 14.63
C ASN A 223 -7.96 5.19 15.35
N GLU A 224 -7.87 4.05 14.68
CA GLU A 224 -7.80 2.76 15.39
C GLU A 224 -6.65 1.92 14.81
N ASN A 225 -5.72 1.56 15.68
CA ASN A 225 -4.70 0.57 15.40
C ASN A 225 -5.38 -0.80 15.32
N ASP A 226 -5.53 -1.32 14.11
CA ASP A 226 -6.08 -2.64 13.91
C ASP A 226 -5.01 -3.71 14.23
N SER A 227 -5.06 -4.29 15.43
CA SER A 227 -4.12 -5.35 15.83
C SER A 227 -4.08 -6.56 14.87
N ASP A 228 -5.13 -6.81 14.09
CA ASP A 228 -5.14 -7.90 13.11
C ASP A 228 -4.17 -7.60 11.94
N VAL A 229 -3.96 -6.33 11.59
CA VAL A 229 -3.02 -5.87 10.55
C VAL A 229 -1.58 -6.26 10.92
N ASP A 230 -1.12 -5.84 12.08
CA ASP A 230 0.26 -6.09 12.52
C ASP A 230 0.56 -7.59 12.61
N ALA A 231 -0.41 -8.38 13.07
CA ALA A 231 -0.33 -9.83 13.08
C ALA A 231 -0.16 -10.41 11.66
N LYS A 232 -0.87 -9.88 10.65
CA LYS A 232 -0.75 -10.33 9.26
C LYS A 232 0.56 -9.91 8.60
N ILE A 233 1.06 -8.70 8.86
CA ILE A 233 2.39 -8.27 8.38
C ILE A 233 3.47 -9.14 9.02
N THR A 234 3.37 -9.38 10.34
CA THR A 234 4.29 -10.25 11.07
C THR A 234 4.26 -11.67 10.51
N GLN A 235 3.08 -12.17 10.18
CA GLN A 235 2.95 -13.46 9.51
C GLN A 235 3.69 -13.46 8.16
N LEU A 236 3.45 -12.49 7.27
CA LEU A 236 4.15 -12.40 5.98
C LEU A 236 5.67 -12.32 6.13
N ARG A 237 6.15 -11.56 7.13
CA ARG A 237 7.58 -11.42 7.48
C ARG A 237 8.18 -12.70 8.07
N SER A 238 7.37 -13.67 8.51
CA SER A 238 7.86 -14.96 9.03
C SER A 238 7.86 -16.10 8.00
N LEU A 239 7.25 -15.88 6.84
CA LEU A 239 7.13 -16.87 5.76
C LEU A 239 8.37 -16.89 4.84
N ASP A 240 8.44 -17.87 3.94
CA ASP A 240 9.59 -18.03 3.02
C ASP A 240 9.19 -17.72 1.58
N PHE A 241 9.81 -16.69 0.99
CA PHE A 241 9.60 -16.28 -0.40
C PHE A 241 10.87 -16.39 -1.26
N SER A 242 11.84 -17.20 -0.84
CA SER A 242 13.15 -17.32 -1.50
C SER A 242 13.10 -17.95 -2.89
N ASN A 243 12.18 -18.87 -3.14
CA ASN A 243 11.94 -19.52 -4.43
C ASN A 243 10.43 -19.61 -4.73
N LEU A 244 10.04 -20.03 -5.94
CA LEU A 244 8.64 -20.05 -6.39
C LEU A 244 7.77 -21.03 -5.60
N GLU A 245 8.31 -22.22 -5.30
CA GLU A 245 7.63 -23.25 -4.53
C GLU A 245 7.32 -22.75 -3.10
N ASN A 246 8.34 -22.25 -2.41
CA ASN A 246 8.20 -21.66 -1.08
C ASN A 246 7.23 -20.48 -1.09
N ALA A 247 7.31 -19.58 -2.08
CA ALA A 247 6.38 -18.47 -2.21
C ALA A 247 4.92 -18.93 -2.39
N THR A 248 4.71 -20.02 -3.11
CA THR A 248 3.39 -20.61 -3.32
C THR A 248 2.84 -21.19 -2.01
N ILE A 249 3.62 -22.02 -1.32
CA ILE A 249 3.26 -22.61 -0.03
C ILE A 249 3.00 -21.51 1.01
N SER A 250 3.90 -20.53 1.11
CA SER A 250 3.77 -19.38 2.01
C SER A 250 2.49 -18.59 1.74
N THR A 251 2.17 -18.35 0.47
CA THR A 251 0.93 -17.66 0.11
C THR A 251 -0.30 -18.46 0.50
N GLN A 252 -0.32 -19.77 0.23
CA GLN A 252 -1.42 -20.63 0.65
C GLN A 252 -1.59 -20.61 2.17
N LYS A 253 -0.49 -20.72 2.93
CA LYS A 253 -0.49 -20.64 4.39
C LYS A 253 -1.02 -19.29 4.88
N PHE A 254 -0.62 -18.19 4.26
CA PHE A 254 -1.12 -16.85 4.58
C PHE A 254 -2.63 -16.73 4.31
N LEU A 255 -3.11 -17.27 3.19
CA LEU A 255 -4.53 -17.22 2.84
C LEU A 255 -5.38 -18.08 3.79
N LEU A 256 -4.90 -19.29 4.12
CA LEU A 256 -5.59 -20.23 5.00
C LEU A 256 -5.61 -19.77 6.47
N SER A 257 -4.63 -18.99 6.92
CA SER A 257 -4.66 -18.41 8.27
C SER A 257 -5.58 -17.20 8.40
N SER A 258 -6.09 -16.69 7.28
CA SER A 258 -6.98 -15.53 7.29
C SER A 258 -8.42 -15.99 7.54
N LYS A 259 -9.18 -15.24 8.36
CA LYS A 259 -10.63 -15.46 8.57
C LYS A 259 -11.41 -15.49 7.24
N TYR A 260 -10.79 -15.00 6.16
CA TYR A 260 -11.30 -14.95 4.78
C TYR A 260 -11.31 -16.30 4.04
N THR A 261 -10.84 -17.38 4.69
CA THR A 261 -10.82 -18.75 4.13
C THR A 261 -12.20 -19.23 3.66
N LEU A 262 -13.29 -18.81 4.32
CA LEU A 262 -14.66 -19.21 3.93
C LEU A 262 -15.09 -18.63 2.58
N SER A 263 -14.75 -17.37 2.30
CA SER A 263 -15.02 -16.74 1.00
C SER A 263 -14.18 -17.37 -0.11
N TRP A 264 -12.91 -17.68 0.20
CA TRP A 264 -12.00 -18.36 -0.72
C TRP A 264 -12.47 -19.77 -1.09
N LYS A 265 -12.89 -20.57 -0.11
CA LYS A 265 -13.44 -21.92 -0.36
C LYS A 265 -14.67 -21.85 -1.26
N LYS A 266 -15.58 -20.89 -1.05
CA LYS A 266 -16.76 -20.70 -1.92
C LYS A 266 -16.35 -20.36 -3.37
N ILE A 267 -15.37 -19.47 -3.56
CA ILE A 267 -14.87 -19.10 -4.90
C ILE A 267 -14.21 -20.30 -5.59
N LEU A 268 -13.38 -21.07 -4.89
CA LEU A 268 -12.73 -22.26 -5.44
C LEU A 268 -13.74 -23.36 -5.79
N LEU A 269 -14.70 -23.64 -4.91
CA LEU A 269 -15.75 -24.64 -5.13
C LEU A 269 -16.67 -24.27 -6.29
N SER A 270 -16.96 -22.97 -6.49
CA SER A 270 -17.78 -22.52 -7.62
C SER A 270 -17.12 -22.76 -8.99
N LYS A 271 -15.79 -22.83 -9.06
CA LYS A 271 -15.05 -23.11 -10.31
C LYS A 271 -15.07 -24.58 -10.70
N ASN A 272 -14.93 -25.47 -9.73
CA ASN A 272 -14.95 -26.91 -9.99
C ASN A 272 -16.31 -27.39 -10.50
N ASN A 273 -17.39 -26.66 -10.20
CA ASN A 273 -18.72 -26.95 -10.70
C ASN A 273 -18.99 -26.31 -12.08
N SER A 274 -18.31 -25.23 -12.46
CA SER A 274 -18.53 -24.56 -13.75
C SER A 274 -17.79 -25.21 -14.92
N ASP A 275 -16.69 -25.93 -14.66
CA ASP A 275 -15.90 -26.60 -15.71
C ASP A 275 -16.56 -27.87 -16.25
N ASN A 276 -17.72 -28.29 -15.70
CA ASN A 276 -18.53 -29.41 -16.19
C ASN A 276 -19.84 -29.00 -16.89
N SER A 277 -20.11 -27.70 -17.05
CA SER A 277 -21.26 -27.23 -17.84
C SER A 277 -20.81 -26.31 -18.96
N GLU A 278 -20.86 -26.81 -20.19
CA GLU A 278 -20.87 -25.95 -21.38
C GLU A 278 -22.10 -25.02 -21.30
N ASN A 279 -21.95 -23.79 -20.80
CA ASN A 279 -23.03 -22.80 -20.90
C ASN A 279 -22.56 -21.33 -20.98
N LYS A 280 -22.51 -20.87 -22.22
CA LYS A 280 -23.11 -19.66 -22.86
C LYS A 280 -23.71 -18.49 -22.07
N ASP A 281 -23.42 -18.24 -20.80
CA ASP A 281 -23.90 -17.00 -20.14
C ASP A 281 -22.78 -15.97 -19.96
N ALA A 282 -22.56 -15.21 -21.03
CA ALA A 282 -21.83 -13.95 -20.97
C ALA A 282 -22.59 -12.97 -20.06
N ILE A 283 -21.95 -12.54 -18.98
CA ILE A 283 -22.40 -11.43 -18.14
C ILE A 283 -22.48 -10.18 -19.04
N LYS A 284 -23.69 -9.82 -19.47
CA LYS A 284 -23.95 -8.53 -20.13
C LYS A 284 -23.71 -7.41 -19.13
N LEU A 285 -22.61 -6.68 -19.32
CA LEU A 285 -22.40 -5.37 -18.71
C LEU A 285 -23.52 -4.44 -19.20
N ILE A 286 -24.43 -4.07 -18.31
CA ILE A 286 -25.46 -3.07 -18.57
C ILE A 286 -24.77 -1.70 -18.66
N PRO A 287 -24.86 -0.97 -19.79
CA PRO A 287 -24.34 0.38 -19.86
C PRO A 287 -25.13 1.29 -18.90
N ARG A 288 -24.42 2.06 -18.08
CA ARG A 288 -25.02 3.14 -17.26
C ARG A 288 -25.76 4.10 -18.19
N LYS A 289 -27.08 4.23 -18.01
CA LYS A 289 -27.89 5.28 -18.63
C LYS A 289 -27.33 6.64 -18.24
N ASN A 290 -27.12 7.51 -19.23
CA ASN A 290 -26.78 8.91 -19.04
C ASN A 290 -27.84 9.59 -18.15
N ARG A 291 -27.41 10.29 -17.09
CA ARG A 291 -28.28 11.22 -16.36
C ARG A 291 -28.75 12.33 -17.32
N PRO A 292 -30.03 12.73 -17.29
CA PRO A 292 -30.46 13.91 -18.01
C PRO A 292 -29.75 15.14 -17.43
N LYS A 293 -29.33 16.03 -18.32
CA LYS A 293 -28.89 17.38 -17.96
C LYS A 293 -30.15 18.17 -17.58
N ASN A 294 -30.21 18.64 -16.35
CA ASN A 294 -31.01 19.80 -15.98
C ASN A 294 -30.10 21.01 -16.01
#